data_AF-N1UU97-F1
#
_entry.id   AF-N1UU97-F1
#
_cell.length_a   1.000
_cell.length_b   1.000
_cell.length_c   1.000
_cell.angle_alpha   90.00
_cell.angle_beta   90.00
_cell.angle_gamma   90.00
#
_symmetry.space_group_name_H-M   'P 1'
#
loop_
_entity.id
_entity.type
_entity.pdbx_description
1 polymer ?
#
loop_
_entity_poly.entity_id
_entity_poly.type
_entity_poly.pdbx_seq_one_letter_code
_entity_poly.pdbx_strand_id
1 'polypeptide(L)'
;MERESARISIKGFGKKFGTQIVLEKVSPLARDLDLFRENGLFSWLDTTFTSNAEQKLIALLDLEDSSSYNNRENVLLRQSIVRSISEKTLAIPKILRLASYLKENQDVFQARTKTETKSIRDENTSKFWESYPWLKKIYRPITILVLAFIPANVFLGVPFPASVLFLNLILFGLYRSRSLDIFRQYYSISGSISGLQKILIYLKGLKIRDKNGRFLLEDTSKDELRSAYKDLDLILKRVSLTEAPLLHLILNNLFLYDLWVLQKISKWKEKHSVLLEKSIEDLTLFDSLFSFANLKWMFPDYCFPEILSENSKEGISGKGLFHPLIPSDSRVSNPLDFIEEQNVVLITGSNMSGKTTYLRTIGVASILSMAGGPVPASKFSLPVLKIHTSMRNEDNLEEGISFFYAEVRRLSEIVKKIRDKNSSHLVLLDEILKGTNTRERSLACKGILKELKKIVQSFL
;
A
#
# COMPACT_ATOMS: atom_id res chain seq x y z
N MET A 1 -3.14 -13.83 30.76
CA MET A 1 -2.12 -14.89 30.75
C MET A 1 -2.01 -15.64 29.42
N GLU A 2 -2.87 -16.59 29.02
CA GLU A 2 -2.69 -17.29 27.71
C GLU A 2 -2.87 -16.42 26.46
N ARG A 3 -3.73 -15.39 26.51
CA ARG A 3 -3.84 -14.38 25.44
C ARG A 3 -2.66 -13.40 25.41
N GLU A 4 -1.97 -13.21 26.52
CA GLU A 4 -0.79 -12.33 26.60
C GLU A 4 0.48 -13.07 26.19
N SER A 5 0.65 -14.33 26.60
CA SER A 5 1.75 -15.16 26.10
C SER A 5 1.66 -15.40 24.59
N ALA A 6 0.45 -15.56 24.04
CA ALA A 6 0.23 -15.59 22.58
C ALA A 6 0.47 -14.22 21.90
N ARG A 7 0.32 -13.09 22.61
CA ARG A 7 0.69 -11.74 22.14
C ARG A 7 2.21 -11.53 22.14
N ILE A 8 2.93 -12.19 23.03
CA ILE A 8 4.37 -11.99 23.32
C ILE A 8 5.26 -12.98 22.55
N SER A 9 4.80 -14.20 22.25
CA SER A 9 5.59 -15.22 21.55
C SER A 9 5.64 -15.05 20.01
N ILE A 10 4.92 -14.07 19.45
CA ILE A 10 4.94 -13.80 18.02
C ILE A 10 6.19 -12.99 17.70
N LYS A 11 7.31 -13.70 17.44
CA LYS A 11 8.48 -13.16 16.72
C LYS A 11 7.99 -12.52 15.41
N GLY A 12 7.78 -11.20 15.40
CA GLY A 12 7.57 -10.36 14.22
C GLY A 12 6.41 -10.80 13.29
N PHE A 13 5.35 -10.00 13.22
CA PHE A 13 4.28 -10.20 12.23
C PHE A 13 4.80 -10.22 10.77
N GLY A 14 5.94 -9.59 10.47
CA GLY A 14 6.45 -9.38 9.12
C GLY A 14 7.46 -10.38 8.56
N LYS A 15 7.83 -11.46 9.25
CA LYS A 15 8.82 -12.40 8.67
C LYS A 15 8.29 -13.33 7.57
N LYS A 16 7.09 -13.10 7.02
CA LYS A 16 6.49 -13.96 5.98
C LYS A 16 6.14 -13.28 4.65
N PHE A 17 6.42 -12.00 4.49
CA PHE A 17 6.16 -11.28 3.24
C PHE A 17 7.46 -10.68 2.73
N GLY A 18 7.89 -11.15 1.56
CA GLY A 18 9.15 -10.81 0.93
C GLY A 18 9.12 -9.44 0.28
N THR A 19 8.90 -8.39 1.06
CA THR A 19 9.14 -7.03 0.58
C THR A 19 10.64 -6.77 0.73
N GLN A 20 11.42 -7.07 -0.31
CA GLN A 20 12.75 -6.48 -0.45
C GLN A 20 12.55 -5.00 -0.78
N ILE A 21 12.27 -4.19 0.24
CA ILE A 21 12.36 -2.73 0.10
C ILE A 21 13.84 -2.45 -0.11
N VAL A 22 14.21 -2.01 -1.32
CA VAL A 22 15.57 -1.58 -1.61
C VAL A 22 15.85 -0.37 -0.73
N LEU A 23 16.67 -0.56 0.31
CA LEU A 23 16.98 0.44 1.35
C LEU A 23 17.50 1.77 0.78
N GLU A 24 18.08 1.75 -0.42
CA GLU A 24 18.57 2.93 -1.13
C GLU A 24 17.47 3.95 -1.47
N LYS A 25 16.19 3.55 -1.54
CA LYS A 25 15.05 4.45 -1.84
C LYS A 25 14.29 4.94 -0.61
N VAL A 26 14.75 4.61 0.61
CA VAL A 26 14.04 4.97 1.85
C VAL A 26 14.45 6.36 2.32
N SER A 27 13.47 7.20 2.68
CA SER A 27 13.68 8.56 3.15
C SER A 27 14.58 8.63 4.40
N PRO A 28 15.32 9.75 4.61
CA PRO A 28 16.10 9.96 5.83
C PRO A 28 15.26 9.86 7.11
N LEU A 29 14.01 10.34 7.07
CA LEU A 29 13.01 10.21 8.15
C LEU A 29 12.78 8.73 8.50
N ALA A 30 12.47 7.93 7.48
CA ALA A 30 12.16 6.53 7.66
C ALA A 30 13.35 5.70 8.16
N ARG A 31 14.57 6.11 7.79
CA ARG A 31 15.81 5.53 8.34
C ARG A 31 16.00 5.89 9.82
N ASP A 32 15.84 7.14 10.22
CA ASP A 32 16.08 7.58 11.61
C ASP A 32 15.11 6.95 12.62
N LEU A 33 13.88 6.68 12.17
CA LEU A 33 12.79 6.14 13.00
C LEU A 33 12.61 4.62 12.86
N ASP A 34 13.53 3.91 12.20
CA ASP A 34 13.49 2.46 12.02
C ASP A 34 12.18 1.94 11.37
N LEU A 35 11.65 2.65 10.37
CA LEU A 35 10.37 2.30 9.77
C LEU A 35 10.44 1.02 8.93
N PHE A 36 11.37 0.92 7.98
CA PHE A 36 11.39 -0.15 6.96
C PHE A 36 12.54 -1.16 7.12
N ARG A 37 13.14 -1.27 8.33
CA ARG A 37 14.15 -2.30 8.61
C ARG A 37 13.50 -3.68 8.81
N GLU A 38 14.30 -4.74 8.76
CA GLU A 38 13.83 -6.13 8.97
C GLU A 38 13.03 -6.28 10.29
N ASN A 39 13.51 -5.67 11.37
CA ASN A 39 12.82 -5.61 12.67
C ASN A 39 12.21 -4.22 12.95
N GLY A 40 11.87 -3.47 11.90
CA GLY A 40 11.31 -2.11 11.98
C GLY A 40 9.79 -2.07 12.14
N LEU A 41 9.24 -0.85 12.17
CA LEU A 41 7.81 -0.61 12.39
C LEU A 41 6.93 -1.25 11.31
N PHE A 42 7.29 -1.11 10.04
CA PHE A 42 6.53 -1.63 8.91
C PHE A 42 6.43 -3.15 8.98
N SER A 43 7.56 -3.83 9.17
CA SER A 43 7.59 -5.30 9.34
C SER A 43 6.76 -5.76 10.53
N TRP A 44 6.65 -4.95 11.59
CA TRP A 44 5.79 -5.29 12.72
C TRP A 44 4.30 -5.02 12.48
N LEU A 45 3.98 -4.00 11.67
CA LEU A 45 2.62 -3.49 11.44
C LEU A 45 1.90 -4.15 10.26
N ASP A 46 2.62 -4.49 9.20
CA ASP A 46 2.04 -4.84 7.91
C ASP A 46 1.25 -6.15 7.94
N THR A 47 -0.05 -6.03 7.67
CA THR A 47 -0.96 -7.16 7.43
C THR A 47 -1.69 -7.06 6.09
N THR A 48 -1.15 -6.25 5.17
CA THR A 48 -1.78 -6.04 3.87
C THR A 48 -1.73 -7.31 3.01
N PHE A 49 -2.76 -7.53 2.19
CA PHE A 49 -2.86 -8.74 1.34
C PHE A 49 -2.79 -8.45 -0.17
N THR A 50 -2.89 -7.18 -0.57
CA THR A 50 -2.67 -6.73 -1.95
C THR A 50 -1.42 -5.84 -2.08
N SER A 51 -0.74 -5.94 -3.22
CA SER A 51 0.49 -5.16 -3.48
C SER A 51 0.23 -3.66 -3.57
N ASN A 52 -0.94 -3.27 -4.10
CA ASN A 52 -1.33 -1.86 -4.19
C ASN A 52 -1.56 -1.26 -2.80
N ALA A 53 -2.15 -2.03 -1.87
CA ALA A 53 -2.38 -1.57 -0.51
C ALA A 53 -1.08 -1.48 0.29
N GLU A 54 -0.14 -2.40 0.07
CA GLU A 54 1.20 -2.32 0.63
C GLU A 54 1.90 -1.03 0.22
N GLN A 55 1.91 -0.70 -1.07
CA GLN A 55 2.51 0.55 -1.57
C GLN A 55 1.84 1.78 -0.93
N LYS A 56 0.52 1.73 -0.76
CA LYS A 56 -0.24 2.79 -0.09
C LYS A 56 0.09 2.89 1.40
N LEU A 57 0.27 1.76 2.10
CA LEU A 57 0.71 1.73 3.50
C LEU A 57 2.12 2.30 3.66
N ILE A 58 3.05 1.95 2.78
CA ILE A 58 4.40 2.52 2.75
C ILE A 58 4.32 4.04 2.58
N ALA A 59 3.52 4.53 1.64
CA ALA A 59 3.32 5.97 1.42
C ALA A 59 2.63 6.70 2.60
N LEU A 60 1.82 5.99 3.40
CA LEU A 60 1.23 6.55 4.63
C LEU A 60 2.24 6.65 5.78
N LEU A 61 3.27 5.79 5.80
CA LEU A 61 4.32 5.81 6.82
C LEU A 61 5.51 6.71 6.43
N ASP A 62 5.81 6.80 5.13
CA ASP A 62 6.85 7.68 4.61
C ASP A 62 6.27 9.05 4.21
N LEU A 63 6.32 10.01 5.15
CA LEU A 63 5.64 11.29 5.02
C LEU A 63 6.33 12.30 4.08
N GLU A 64 7.57 12.04 3.64
CA GLU A 64 8.31 12.99 2.78
C GLU A 64 7.67 13.16 1.39
N ASP A 65 7.11 12.09 0.83
CA ASP A 65 6.48 12.08 -0.50
C ASP A 65 4.96 12.36 -0.47
N SER A 66 4.32 12.30 0.71
CA SER A 66 2.85 12.33 0.84
C SER A 66 2.26 13.67 1.28
N SER A 67 3.04 14.76 1.21
CA SER A 67 2.64 16.09 1.70
C SER A 67 1.31 16.64 1.12
N SER A 68 0.93 16.25 -0.11
CA SER A 68 -0.38 16.63 -0.70
C SER A 68 -1.60 15.91 -0.10
N TYR A 69 -1.40 14.83 0.68
CA TYR A 69 -2.48 13.97 1.19
C TYR A 69 -2.68 14.08 2.71
N ASN A 70 -1.78 14.75 3.42
CA ASN A 70 -1.81 14.90 4.86
C ASN A 70 -2.45 16.24 5.23
N ASN A 71 -3.70 16.42 4.84
CA ASN A 71 -4.55 17.47 5.41
C ASN A 71 -5.38 16.88 6.56
N ARG A 72 -5.93 17.75 7.41
CA ARG A 72 -6.69 17.34 8.59
C ARG A 72 -7.88 16.45 8.24
N GLU A 73 -8.60 16.80 7.19
CA GLU A 73 -9.78 16.05 6.75
C GLU A 73 -9.43 14.61 6.34
N ASN A 74 -8.34 14.40 5.59
CA ASN A 74 -7.89 13.08 5.18
C ASN A 74 -7.38 12.25 6.35
N VAL A 75 -6.66 12.85 7.30
CA VAL A 75 -6.22 12.14 8.52
C VAL A 75 -7.43 11.67 9.33
N LEU A 76 -8.41 12.55 9.55
CA LEU A 76 -9.64 12.21 10.27
C LEU A 76 -10.50 11.19 9.51
N LEU A 77 -10.53 11.26 8.17
CA LEU A 77 -11.18 10.28 7.32
C LEU A 77 -10.56 8.89 7.53
N ARG A 78 -9.23 8.76 7.41
CA ARG A 78 -8.51 7.51 7.66
C ARG A 78 -8.77 6.99 9.08
N GLN A 79 -8.66 7.86 10.08
CA GLN A 79 -8.89 7.52 11.49
C GLN A 79 -10.32 7.02 11.75
N SER A 80 -11.34 7.61 11.12
CA SER A 80 -12.72 7.16 11.25
C SER A 80 -12.94 5.76 10.67
N ILE A 81 -12.32 5.46 9.52
CA ILE A 81 -12.38 4.15 8.88
C ILE A 81 -11.68 3.11 9.76
N VAL A 82 -10.46 3.40 10.22
CA VAL A 82 -9.70 2.51 11.12
C VAL A 82 -10.49 2.21 12.39
N ARG A 83 -11.10 3.24 13.00
CA ARG A 83 -11.97 3.07 14.18
C ARG A 83 -13.17 2.17 13.87
N SER A 84 -13.90 2.44 12.79
CA SER A 84 -15.08 1.66 12.37
C SER A 84 -14.74 0.19 12.10
N ILE A 85 -13.55 -0.11 11.57
CA ILE A 85 -13.07 -1.49 11.37
C ILE A 85 -12.71 -2.12 12.71
N SER A 86 -11.97 -1.43 13.57
CA SER A 86 -11.49 -1.95 14.86
C SER A 86 -12.62 -2.33 15.83
N GLU A 87 -13.77 -1.64 15.75
CA GLU A 87 -14.97 -1.94 16.53
C GLU A 87 -15.64 -3.26 16.10
N LYS A 88 -15.41 -3.72 14.87
CA LYS A 88 -15.94 -4.98 14.33
C LYS A 88 -15.00 -6.13 14.72
N THR A 89 -14.90 -6.42 16.01
CA THR A 89 -13.92 -7.34 16.61
C THR A 89 -13.91 -8.75 15.98
N LEU A 90 -15.08 -9.29 15.61
CA LEU A 90 -15.19 -10.61 14.95
C LEU A 90 -14.79 -10.59 13.46
N ALA A 91 -14.76 -9.40 12.85
CA ALA A 91 -14.45 -9.26 11.42
C ALA A 91 -12.95 -9.38 11.15
N ILE A 92 -12.10 -8.89 12.05
CA ILE A 92 -10.64 -8.88 11.90
C ILE A 92 -10.06 -10.29 11.71
N PRO A 93 -10.27 -11.27 12.61
CA PRO A 93 -9.74 -12.62 12.39
C PRO A 93 -10.33 -13.28 11.15
N LYS A 94 -11.58 -12.97 10.81
CA LYS A 94 -12.22 -13.49 9.59
C LYS A 94 -11.59 -12.92 8.31
N ILE A 95 -11.24 -11.63 8.29
CA ILE A 95 -10.55 -10.98 7.18
C ILE A 95 -9.14 -11.55 7.04
N LEU A 96 -8.38 -11.67 8.13
CA LEU A 96 -7.05 -12.30 8.12
C LEU A 96 -7.10 -13.72 7.54
N ARG A 97 -8.12 -14.51 7.91
CA ARG A 97 -8.34 -15.84 7.36
C ARG A 97 -8.74 -15.81 5.87
N LEU A 98 -9.58 -14.88 5.44
CA LEU A 98 -9.93 -14.74 4.02
C LEU A 98 -8.71 -14.31 3.18
N ALA A 99 -7.88 -13.43 3.73
CA ALA A 99 -6.64 -12.99 3.13
C ALA A 99 -5.61 -14.13 3.02
N SER A 100 -5.52 -15.03 4.01
CA SER A 100 -4.62 -16.18 3.92
C SER A 100 -5.00 -17.14 2.77
N TYR A 101 -6.29 -17.28 2.45
CA TYR A 101 -6.74 -18.09 1.31
C TYR A 101 -6.42 -17.47 -0.06
N LEU A 102 -6.16 -16.16 -0.14
CA LEU A 102 -5.61 -15.58 -1.38
C LEU A 102 -4.21 -16.15 -1.67
N LYS A 103 -3.48 -16.54 -0.63
CA LYS A 103 -2.07 -16.99 -0.70
C LYS A 103 -1.93 -18.46 -1.09
N GLU A 104 -2.84 -19.33 -0.64
CA GLU A 104 -2.78 -20.78 -0.90
C GLU A 104 -3.11 -21.16 -2.35
N ASN A 105 -3.78 -20.29 -3.10
CA ASN A 105 -4.16 -20.53 -4.49
C ASN A 105 -3.17 -19.94 -5.52
N GLN A 106 -1.99 -19.49 -5.09
CA GLN A 106 -0.90 -19.03 -5.96
C GLN A 106 0.20 -20.09 -6.03
N ASP A 107 0.82 -20.27 -7.21
CA ASP A 107 1.97 -21.17 -7.39
C ASP A 107 3.04 -20.94 -6.32
N VAL A 108 3.74 -22.00 -5.91
CA VAL A 108 4.74 -22.00 -4.81
C VAL A 108 5.82 -20.89 -4.96
N PHE A 109 6.12 -20.47 -6.20
CA PHE A 109 7.02 -19.35 -6.50
C PHE A 109 6.38 -17.96 -6.37
N GLN A 110 5.08 -17.81 -6.61
CA GLN A 110 4.30 -16.56 -6.45
C GLN A 110 3.69 -16.40 -5.05
N ALA A 111 3.61 -17.48 -4.25
CA ALA A 111 3.11 -17.45 -2.88
C ALA A 111 3.86 -16.50 -1.93
N ARG A 112 5.00 -15.92 -2.35
CA ARG A 112 5.77 -14.91 -1.62
C ARG A 112 5.39 -13.47 -1.96
N THR A 113 4.68 -13.24 -3.06
CA THR A 113 4.24 -11.92 -3.55
C THR A 113 2.77 -11.67 -3.21
N LYS A 114 2.43 -10.43 -2.84
CA LYS A 114 1.03 -10.05 -2.55
C LYS A 114 0.20 -10.06 -3.84
N THR A 115 -1.13 -10.12 -3.70
CA THR A 115 -2.03 -10.16 -4.85
C THR A 115 -1.95 -8.85 -5.63
N GLU A 116 -1.61 -8.91 -6.92
CA GLU A 116 -1.61 -7.74 -7.80
C GLU A 116 -3.02 -7.47 -8.35
N THR A 117 -3.50 -6.24 -8.21
CA THR A 117 -4.81 -5.81 -8.74
C THR A 117 -4.70 -4.98 -10.02
N LYS A 118 -3.47 -4.68 -10.48
CA LYS A 118 -3.19 -3.81 -11.64
C LYS A 118 -3.69 -4.37 -12.98
N SER A 119 -3.83 -5.70 -13.11
CA SER A 119 -4.20 -6.37 -14.37
C SER A 119 -5.60 -5.99 -14.89
N ILE A 120 -6.53 -5.57 -14.02
CA ILE A 120 -7.92 -5.26 -14.42
C ILE A 120 -8.01 -3.91 -15.17
N ARG A 121 -7.00 -3.03 -15.00
CA ARG A 121 -6.96 -1.65 -15.50
C ARG A 121 -6.33 -1.49 -16.89
N ASP A 122 -5.80 -2.56 -17.47
CA ASP A 122 -4.89 -2.46 -18.62
C ASP A 122 -5.62 -2.20 -19.96
N GLU A 123 -5.15 -1.20 -20.71
CA GLU A 123 -5.58 -0.86 -22.08
C GLU A 123 -5.06 -1.83 -23.14
N ASN A 124 -4.25 -2.83 -22.78
CA ASN A 124 -3.68 -3.76 -23.76
C ASN A 124 -4.73 -4.42 -24.66
N THR A 125 -5.94 -4.65 -24.17
CA THR A 125 -7.04 -5.19 -24.99
C THR A 125 -7.58 -4.17 -26.00
N SER A 126 -7.69 -2.88 -25.67
CA SER A 126 -8.10 -1.85 -26.64
C SER A 126 -7.01 -1.60 -27.66
N LYS A 127 -5.75 -1.48 -27.21
CA LYS A 127 -4.56 -1.34 -28.07
C LYS A 127 -4.41 -2.49 -29.07
N PHE A 128 -4.78 -3.72 -28.66
CA PHE A 128 -4.82 -4.86 -29.56
C PHE A 128 -5.79 -4.64 -30.73
N TRP A 129 -7.02 -4.21 -30.45
CA TRP A 129 -8.03 -3.97 -31.48
C TRP A 129 -7.73 -2.73 -32.33
N GLU A 130 -7.09 -1.71 -31.77
CA GLU A 130 -6.59 -0.54 -32.51
C GLU A 130 -5.46 -0.91 -33.48
N SER A 131 -4.59 -1.84 -33.07
CA SER A 131 -3.52 -2.33 -33.93
C SER A 131 -4.01 -3.26 -35.03
N TYR A 132 -5.06 -4.03 -34.78
CA TYR A 132 -5.62 -4.99 -35.74
C TYR A 132 -7.15 -4.80 -35.91
N PRO A 133 -7.61 -3.63 -36.41
CA PRO A 133 -9.03 -3.32 -36.50
C PRO A 133 -9.75 -4.23 -37.51
N TRP A 134 -9.04 -4.67 -38.54
CA TRP A 134 -9.54 -5.61 -39.55
C TRP A 134 -9.85 -7.00 -38.95
N LEU A 135 -9.08 -7.45 -37.94
CA LEU A 135 -9.34 -8.73 -37.27
C LEU A 135 -10.74 -8.75 -36.65
N LYS A 136 -11.20 -7.63 -36.07
CA LYS A 136 -12.53 -7.50 -35.43
C LYS A 136 -13.70 -7.74 -36.41
N LYS A 137 -13.50 -7.43 -37.69
CA LYS A 137 -14.50 -7.63 -38.75
C LYS A 137 -14.44 -9.03 -39.35
N ILE A 138 -13.24 -9.61 -39.44
CA ILE A 138 -12.98 -10.80 -40.25
C ILE A 138 -13.04 -12.12 -39.46
N TYR A 139 -12.77 -12.13 -38.15
CA TYR A 139 -12.70 -13.40 -37.40
C TYR A 139 -14.03 -14.20 -37.38
N ARG A 140 -15.17 -13.52 -37.30
CA ARG A 140 -16.50 -14.16 -37.30
C ARG A 140 -16.84 -14.81 -38.64
N PRO A 141 -16.79 -14.12 -39.79
CA PRO A 141 -17.08 -14.75 -41.07
C PRO A 141 -16.10 -15.88 -41.39
N ILE A 142 -14.81 -15.74 -41.04
CA ILE A 142 -13.85 -16.85 -41.20
C ILE A 142 -14.24 -18.06 -40.35
N THR A 143 -14.63 -17.87 -39.09
CA THR A 143 -15.06 -18.98 -38.21
C THR A 143 -16.29 -19.70 -38.77
N ILE A 144 -17.27 -18.93 -39.27
CA ILE A 144 -18.50 -19.48 -39.90
C ILE A 144 -18.15 -20.25 -41.18
N LEU A 145 -17.25 -19.70 -41.99
CA LEU A 145 -16.77 -20.32 -43.23
C LEU A 145 -16.12 -21.68 -42.93
N VAL A 146 -15.17 -21.73 -41.99
CA VAL A 146 -14.51 -22.98 -41.58
C VAL A 146 -15.52 -24.01 -41.06
N LEU A 147 -16.49 -23.58 -40.25
CA LEU A 147 -17.56 -24.44 -39.74
C LEU A 147 -18.48 -24.97 -40.85
N ALA A 148 -18.76 -24.19 -41.90
CA ALA A 148 -19.58 -24.61 -43.03
C ALA A 148 -18.85 -25.60 -43.95
N PHE A 149 -17.52 -25.54 -44.03
CA PHE A 149 -16.71 -26.47 -44.82
C PHE A 149 -16.67 -27.88 -44.25
N ILE A 150 -16.82 -28.05 -42.93
CA ILE A 150 -16.84 -29.38 -42.29
C ILE A 150 -18.01 -30.25 -42.84
N PRO A 151 -19.29 -29.83 -42.76
CA PRO A 151 -20.38 -30.61 -43.32
C PRO A 151 -20.36 -30.62 -44.85
N ALA A 152 -19.91 -29.56 -45.53
CA ALA A 152 -19.79 -29.56 -46.98
C ALA A 152 -18.79 -30.63 -47.48
N ASN A 153 -17.71 -30.85 -46.75
CA ASN A 153 -16.77 -31.93 -47.07
C ASN A 153 -17.41 -33.32 -46.88
N VAL A 154 -18.14 -33.52 -45.77
CA VAL A 154 -18.76 -34.81 -45.43
C VAL A 154 -19.93 -35.17 -46.35
N PHE A 155 -20.83 -34.21 -46.65
CA PHE A 155 -22.07 -34.46 -47.38
C PHE A 155 -21.97 -34.20 -48.89
N LEU A 156 -21.15 -33.24 -49.31
CA LEU A 156 -21.04 -32.81 -50.71
C LEU A 156 -19.70 -33.21 -51.36
N GLY A 157 -18.80 -33.88 -50.62
CA GLY A 157 -17.49 -34.28 -51.12
C GLY A 157 -16.55 -33.11 -51.46
N VAL A 158 -16.87 -31.89 -51.02
CA VAL A 158 -16.06 -30.69 -51.29
C VAL A 158 -14.74 -30.81 -50.51
N PRO A 159 -13.56 -30.79 -51.15
CA PRO A 159 -12.29 -30.94 -50.44
C PRO A 159 -12.14 -29.84 -49.38
N PHE A 160 -11.79 -30.25 -48.15
CA PHE A 160 -11.62 -29.31 -47.05
C PHE A 160 -10.49 -28.32 -47.37
N PRO A 161 -10.71 -27.00 -47.25
CA PRO A 161 -9.75 -26.02 -47.73
C PRO A 161 -8.57 -25.88 -46.76
N ALA A 162 -7.57 -26.75 -46.92
CA ALA A 162 -6.33 -26.71 -46.16
C ALA A 162 -5.62 -25.34 -46.25
N SER A 163 -5.81 -24.62 -47.36
CA SER A 163 -5.35 -23.24 -47.55
C SER A 163 -5.94 -22.26 -46.52
N VAL A 164 -7.20 -22.42 -46.11
CA VAL A 164 -7.85 -21.56 -45.11
C VAL A 164 -7.26 -21.80 -43.72
N LEU A 165 -6.97 -23.05 -43.35
CA LEU A 165 -6.28 -23.35 -42.09
C LEU A 165 -4.83 -22.86 -42.09
N PHE A 166 -4.13 -23.00 -43.22
CA PHE A 166 -2.77 -22.46 -43.33
C PHE A 166 -2.76 -20.93 -43.17
N LEU A 167 -3.75 -20.24 -43.75
CA LEU A 167 -3.93 -18.80 -43.59
C LEU A 167 -4.27 -18.44 -42.13
N ASN A 168 -5.10 -19.22 -41.44
CA ASN A 168 -5.36 -19.06 -40.00
C ASN A 168 -4.11 -19.23 -39.14
N LEU A 169 -3.20 -20.16 -39.48
CA LEU A 169 -1.92 -20.32 -38.78
C LEU A 169 -1.01 -19.10 -38.97
N ILE A 170 -0.94 -18.55 -40.18
CA ILE A 170 -0.19 -17.30 -40.44
C ILE A 170 -0.80 -16.15 -39.63
N LEU A 171 -2.12 -15.99 -39.68
CA LEU A 171 -2.85 -14.98 -38.92
C LEU A 171 -2.56 -15.09 -37.42
N PHE A 172 -2.61 -16.32 -36.89
CA PHE A 172 -2.29 -16.59 -35.49
C PHE A 172 -0.87 -16.13 -35.14
N GLY A 173 0.12 -16.46 -35.96
CA GLY A 173 1.51 -16.01 -35.76
C GLY A 173 1.64 -14.48 -35.65
N LEU A 174 0.90 -13.72 -36.46
CA LEU A 174 0.96 -12.25 -36.47
C LEU A 174 0.49 -11.59 -35.17
N TYR A 175 -0.54 -12.15 -34.52
CA TYR A 175 -1.10 -11.56 -33.29
C TYR A 175 -0.74 -12.34 -32.00
N ARG A 176 -0.13 -13.53 -32.11
CA ARG A 176 0.11 -14.44 -30.97
C ARG A 176 0.84 -13.76 -29.83
N SER A 177 1.96 -13.09 -30.10
CA SER A 177 2.77 -12.42 -29.08
C SER A 177 1.92 -11.50 -28.20
N ARG A 178 1.11 -10.63 -28.82
CA ARG A 178 0.24 -9.69 -28.10
C ARG A 178 -0.94 -10.36 -27.39
N SER A 179 -1.54 -11.38 -28.00
CA SER A 179 -2.62 -12.15 -27.35
C SER A 179 -2.12 -12.90 -26.10
N LEU A 180 -0.89 -13.44 -26.16
CA LEU A 180 -0.24 -14.10 -25.04
C LEU A 180 0.02 -13.15 -23.89
N ASP A 181 0.54 -11.96 -24.17
CA ASP A 181 0.79 -10.95 -23.15
C ASP A 181 -0.50 -10.59 -22.40
N ILE A 182 -1.61 -10.44 -23.12
CA ILE A 182 -2.92 -10.21 -22.50
C ILE A 182 -3.33 -11.42 -21.63
N PHE A 183 -3.28 -12.64 -22.16
CA PHE A 183 -3.71 -13.83 -21.41
C PHE A 183 -2.86 -14.09 -20.16
N ARG A 184 -1.54 -13.85 -20.22
CA ARG A 184 -0.62 -13.91 -19.07
C ARG A 184 -1.09 -13.07 -17.88
N GLN A 185 -1.63 -11.89 -18.14
CA GLN A 185 -2.17 -11.05 -17.07
C GLN A 185 -3.44 -11.64 -16.43
N TYR A 186 -4.32 -12.24 -17.23
CA TYR A 186 -5.52 -12.90 -16.71
C TYR A 186 -5.20 -14.20 -15.96
N TYR A 187 -4.14 -14.90 -16.36
CA TYR A 187 -3.66 -16.08 -15.63
C TYR A 187 -3.21 -15.76 -14.22
N SER A 188 -2.40 -14.71 -14.05
CA SER A 188 -1.86 -14.37 -12.72
C SER A 188 -2.94 -14.04 -11.69
N ILE A 189 -4.09 -13.51 -12.14
CA ILE A 189 -5.21 -13.19 -11.25
C ILE A 189 -6.19 -14.37 -11.03
N SER A 190 -6.11 -15.43 -11.83
CA SER A 190 -7.11 -16.51 -11.85
C SER A 190 -7.26 -17.24 -10.51
N GLY A 191 -6.15 -17.53 -9.83
CA GLY A 191 -6.16 -18.18 -8.51
C GLY A 191 -6.66 -17.28 -7.37
N SER A 192 -6.56 -15.96 -7.53
CA SER A 192 -6.87 -14.99 -6.47
C SER A 192 -8.29 -14.44 -6.56
N ILE A 193 -8.94 -14.54 -7.73
CA ILE A 193 -10.20 -13.84 -8.02
C ILE A 193 -11.37 -14.27 -7.12
N SER A 194 -11.47 -15.57 -6.82
CA SER A 194 -12.52 -16.09 -5.94
C SER A 194 -12.36 -15.58 -4.50
N GLY A 195 -11.12 -15.49 -4.02
CA GLY A 195 -10.83 -14.94 -2.71
C GLY A 195 -11.14 -13.44 -2.63
N LEU A 196 -10.77 -12.68 -3.66
CA LEU A 196 -11.06 -11.23 -3.75
C LEU A 196 -12.57 -10.97 -3.75
N GLN A 197 -13.34 -11.76 -4.49
CA GLN A 197 -14.79 -11.69 -4.50
C GLN A 197 -15.37 -11.90 -3.09
N LYS A 198 -14.92 -12.95 -2.37
CA LYS A 198 -15.39 -13.28 -1.03
C LYS A 198 -15.08 -12.15 -0.05
N ILE A 199 -13.88 -11.56 -0.14
CA ILE A 199 -13.48 -10.41 0.68
C ILE A 199 -14.38 -9.22 0.38
N LEU A 200 -14.54 -8.80 -0.87
CA LEU A 200 -15.37 -7.65 -1.24
C LEU A 200 -16.83 -7.80 -0.77
N ILE A 201 -17.44 -8.98 -0.98
CA ILE A 201 -18.81 -9.25 -0.53
C ILE A 201 -18.90 -9.18 1.00
N TYR A 202 -17.88 -9.70 1.70
CA TYR A 202 -17.81 -9.63 3.16
C TYR A 202 -17.67 -8.19 3.65
N LEU A 203 -16.75 -7.41 3.07
CA LEU A 203 -16.52 -6.01 3.40
C LEU A 203 -17.77 -5.16 3.19
N LYS A 204 -18.48 -5.34 2.08
CA LYS A 204 -19.76 -4.68 1.84
C LYS A 204 -20.79 -5.00 2.93
N GLY A 205 -20.79 -6.23 3.45
CA GLY A 205 -21.63 -6.64 4.57
C GLY A 205 -21.29 -5.98 5.90
N LEU A 206 -20.04 -5.55 6.09
CA LEU A 206 -19.59 -4.92 7.34
C LEU A 206 -20.14 -3.52 7.53
N LYS A 207 -20.57 -2.83 6.46
CA LYS A 207 -21.06 -1.44 6.51
C LYS A 207 -20.07 -0.54 7.26
N ILE A 208 -18.82 -0.54 6.81
CA ILE A 208 -17.75 0.31 7.35
C ILE A 208 -18.10 1.76 6.99
N ARG A 209 -18.08 2.64 7.99
CA ARG A 209 -18.43 4.06 7.83
C ARG A 209 -17.18 4.91 7.89
N ASP A 210 -17.17 5.98 7.11
CA ASP A 210 -16.23 7.07 7.26
C ASP A 210 -16.79 8.20 8.14
N LYS A 211 -16.00 9.27 8.33
CA LYS A 211 -16.36 10.47 9.10
C LYS A 211 -17.61 11.16 8.56
N ASN A 212 -17.82 11.12 7.25
CA ASN A 212 -18.93 11.75 6.56
C ASN A 212 -20.19 10.88 6.56
N GLY A 213 -20.12 9.68 7.15
CA GLY A 213 -21.22 8.71 7.17
C GLY A 213 -21.36 7.90 5.88
N ARG A 214 -20.46 8.09 4.91
CA ARG A 214 -20.43 7.31 3.67
C ARG A 214 -19.98 5.89 3.99
N PHE A 215 -20.60 4.91 3.33
CA PHE A 215 -20.17 3.53 3.46
C PHE A 215 -19.07 3.20 2.46
N LEU A 216 -18.07 2.43 2.88
CA LEU A 216 -17.17 1.81 1.93
C LEU A 216 -17.96 0.82 1.05
N LEU A 217 -17.74 0.81 -0.27
CA LEU A 217 -18.52 0.03 -1.25
C LEU A 217 -20.01 0.39 -1.28
N GLU A 218 -20.36 1.64 -0.97
CA GLU A 218 -21.76 2.12 -1.00
C GLU A 218 -22.37 1.99 -2.40
N ASP A 219 -21.63 2.45 -3.40
CA ASP A 219 -22.06 2.54 -4.80
C ASP A 219 -22.03 1.20 -5.56
N THR A 220 -21.77 0.09 -4.88
CA THR A 220 -21.51 -1.20 -5.52
C THR A 220 -22.52 -2.24 -5.05
N SER A 221 -23.41 -2.80 -5.86
CA SER A 221 -24.33 -3.84 -5.34
C SER A 221 -23.62 -5.19 -5.08
N LYS A 222 -24.11 -5.97 -4.10
CA LYS A 222 -23.63 -7.35 -3.87
C LYS A 222 -23.86 -8.23 -5.10
N ASP A 223 -24.98 -8.04 -5.78
CA ASP A 223 -25.35 -8.86 -6.93
C ASP A 223 -24.61 -8.44 -8.20
N GLU A 224 -24.31 -7.14 -8.34
CA GLU A 224 -23.41 -6.64 -9.39
C GLU A 224 -21.99 -7.18 -9.22
N LEU A 225 -21.43 -7.16 -8.00
CA LEU A 225 -20.13 -7.79 -7.72
C LEU A 225 -20.13 -9.29 -8.02
N ARG A 226 -21.20 -10.00 -7.62
CA ARG A 226 -21.33 -11.43 -7.94
C ARG A 226 -21.36 -11.68 -9.44
N SER A 227 -22.13 -10.88 -10.16
CA SER A 227 -22.28 -10.95 -11.62
C SER A 227 -20.95 -10.67 -12.33
N ALA A 228 -20.26 -9.59 -11.96
CA ALA A 228 -18.98 -9.20 -12.55
C ALA A 228 -17.92 -10.30 -12.40
N TYR A 229 -17.77 -10.82 -11.19
CA TYR A 229 -16.79 -11.88 -10.89
C TYR A 229 -17.18 -13.24 -11.47
N LYS A 230 -18.48 -13.56 -11.59
CA LYS A 230 -18.95 -14.77 -12.27
C LYS A 230 -18.66 -14.71 -13.77
N ASP A 231 -18.93 -13.56 -14.41
CA ASP A 231 -18.61 -13.37 -15.82
C ASP A 231 -17.09 -13.47 -16.05
N LEU A 232 -16.28 -12.93 -15.13
CA LEU A 232 -14.81 -13.02 -15.17
C LEU A 232 -14.32 -14.47 -14.99
N ASP A 233 -14.85 -15.22 -14.03
CA ASP A 233 -14.51 -16.64 -13.82
C ASP A 233 -14.76 -17.47 -15.09
N LEU A 234 -15.87 -17.20 -15.80
CA LEU A 234 -16.16 -17.85 -17.09
C LEU A 234 -15.16 -17.47 -18.19
N ILE A 235 -14.64 -16.24 -18.18
CA ILE A 235 -13.58 -15.81 -19.10
C ILE A 235 -12.26 -16.48 -18.73
N LEU A 236 -11.91 -16.54 -17.45
CA LEU A 236 -10.68 -17.17 -16.97
C LEU A 236 -10.64 -18.66 -17.32
N LYS A 237 -11.76 -19.38 -17.18
CA LYS A 237 -11.91 -20.78 -17.64
C LYS A 237 -11.72 -20.97 -19.14
N ARG A 238 -11.97 -19.93 -19.95
CA ARG A 238 -11.68 -19.95 -21.39
C ARG A 238 -10.23 -19.64 -21.66
N VAL A 239 -9.69 -18.66 -20.94
CA VAL A 239 -8.28 -18.29 -21.02
C VAL A 239 -7.41 -19.50 -20.65
N SER A 240 -7.74 -20.29 -19.61
CA SER A 240 -7.04 -21.53 -19.23
C SER A 240 -6.94 -22.59 -20.33
N LEU A 241 -7.88 -22.63 -21.28
CA LEU A 241 -7.75 -23.51 -22.45
C LEU A 241 -6.58 -23.12 -23.36
N THR A 242 -6.10 -21.88 -23.27
CA THR A 242 -4.95 -21.38 -24.04
C THR A 242 -3.60 -21.79 -23.42
N GLU A 243 -3.58 -22.40 -22.23
CA GLU A 243 -2.37 -22.99 -21.62
C GLU A 243 -2.01 -24.35 -22.21
N ALA A 244 -3.01 -25.13 -22.65
CA ALA A 244 -2.81 -26.45 -23.24
C ALA A 244 -2.37 -26.30 -24.71
N PRO A 245 -1.08 -26.41 -25.07
CA PRO A 245 -0.58 -25.88 -26.34
C PRO A 245 -1.19 -26.59 -27.56
N LEU A 246 -1.40 -27.90 -27.49
CA LEU A 246 -1.99 -28.70 -28.56
C LEU A 246 -3.48 -28.38 -28.75
N LEU A 247 -4.25 -28.39 -27.64
CA LEU A 247 -5.67 -28.06 -27.67
C LEU A 247 -5.88 -26.62 -28.15
N HIS A 248 -5.06 -25.69 -27.64
CA HIS A 248 -5.07 -24.29 -28.03
C HIS A 248 -4.81 -24.10 -29.52
N LEU A 249 -3.78 -24.75 -30.05
CA LEU A 249 -3.45 -24.68 -31.47
C LEU A 249 -4.60 -25.17 -32.34
N ILE A 250 -5.22 -26.30 -31.97
CA ILE A 250 -6.39 -26.84 -32.68
C ILE A 250 -7.57 -25.85 -32.64
N LEU A 251 -7.94 -25.38 -31.44
CA LEU A 251 -9.05 -24.45 -31.26
C LEU A 251 -8.82 -23.14 -31.99
N ASN A 252 -7.61 -22.61 -31.93
CA ASN A 252 -7.29 -21.34 -32.54
C ASN A 252 -7.19 -21.43 -34.07
N ASN A 253 -6.65 -22.54 -34.59
CA ASN A 253 -6.58 -22.75 -36.04
C ASN A 253 -7.98 -22.96 -36.66
N LEU A 254 -8.86 -23.68 -35.99
CA LEU A 254 -10.23 -23.93 -36.48
C LEU A 254 -11.15 -22.71 -36.28
N PHE A 255 -11.07 -22.04 -35.14
CA PHE A 255 -12.10 -21.09 -34.71
C PHE A 255 -11.60 -19.68 -34.44
N LEU A 256 -10.30 -19.40 -34.61
CA LEU A 256 -9.68 -18.14 -34.17
C LEU A 256 -10.02 -17.83 -32.70
N TYR A 257 -9.96 -18.89 -31.87
CA TYR A 257 -10.39 -18.91 -30.47
C TYR A 257 -9.92 -17.70 -29.66
N ASP A 258 -8.66 -17.28 -29.84
CA ASP A 258 -8.08 -16.14 -29.13
C ASP A 258 -8.87 -14.86 -29.37
N LEU A 259 -9.31 -14.62 -30.61
CA LEU A 259 -10.09 -13.43 -30.96
C LEU A 259 -11.48 -13.44 -30.32
N TRP A 260 -12.08 -14.62 -30.15
CA TRP A 260 -13.34 -14.77 -29.41
C TRP A 260 -13.17 -14.48 -27.92
N VAL A 261 -12.10 -15.01 -27.31
CA VAL A 261 -11.80 -14.76 -25.89
C VAL A 261 -11.47 -13.29 -25.67
N LEU A 262 -10.64 -12.68 -26.50
CA LEU A 262 -10.32 -11.25 -26.46
C LEU A 262 -11.57 -10.38 -26.61
N GLN A 263 -12.48 -10.73 -27.52
CA GLN A 263 -13.74 -9.99 -27.66
C GLN A 263 -14.64 -10.12 -26.42
N LYS A 264 -14.65 -11.29 -25.77
CA LYS A 264 -15.39 -11.51 -24.51
C LYS A 264 -14.78 -10.69 -23.37
N ILE A 265 -13.44 -10.63 -23.29
CA ILE A 265 -12.72 -9.74 -22.36
C ILE A 265 -13.11 -8.29 -22.61
N SER A 266 -13.09 -7.80 -23.85
CA SER A 266 -13.48 -6.42 -24.18
C SER A 266 -14.91 -6.10 -23.74
N LYS A 267 -15.88 -6.97 -24.05
CA LYS A 267 -17.29 -6.77 -23.64
C LYS A 267 -17.48 -6.80 -22.14
N TRP A 268 -16.74 -7.66 -21.44
CA TRP A 268 -16.78 -7.71 -19.98
C TRP A 268 -16.19 -6.46 -19.35
N LYS A 269 -15.07 -5.96 -19.89
CA LYS A 269 -14.49 -4.67 -19.49
C LYS A 269 -15.48 -3.53 -19.68
N GLU A 270 -16.04 -3.38 -20.88
CA GLU A 270 -17.05 -2.35 -21.18
C GLU A 270 -18.23 -2.37 -20.20
N LYS A 271 -18.64 -3.56 -19.75
CA LYS A 271 -19.79 -3.73 -18.85
C LYS A 271 -19.44 -3.49 -17.37
N HIS A 272 -18.27 -3.93 -16.91
CA HIS A 272 -17.97 -4.06 -15.47
C HIS A 272 -16.73 -3.29 -15.00
N SER A 273 -15.94 -2.67 -15.88
CA SER A 273 -14.67 -2.02 -15.51
C SER A 273 -14.86 -0.94 -14.45
N VAL A 274 -15.79 0.00 -14.66
CA VAL A 274 -16.05 1.12 -13.74
C VAL A 274 -16.40 0.63 -12.33
N LEU A 275 -17.27 -0.38 -12.25
CA LEU A 275 -17.68 -0.99 -10.98
C LEU A 275 -16.48 -1.63 -10.27
N LEU A 276 -15.68 -2.40 -11.01
CA LEU A 276 -14.53 -3.12 -10.46
C LEU A 276 -13.40 -2.19 -10.06
N GLU A 277 -13.12 -1.16 -10.86
CA GLU A 277 -12.12 -0.14 -10.54
C GLU A 277 -12.46 0.53 -9.21
N LYS A 278 -13.70 1.00 -9.06
CA LYS A 278 -14.17 1.59 -7.81
C LYS A 278 -14.08 0.61 -6.63
N SER A 279 -14.46 -0.65 -6.86
CA SER A 279 -14.40 -1.69 -5.82
C SER A 279 -12.96 -2.02 -5.41
N ILE A 280 -12.03 -2.01 -6.36
CA ILE A 280 -10.60 -2.25 -6.12
C ILE A 280 -9.97 -1.06 -5.42
N GLU A 281 -10.36 0.17 -5.75
CA GLU A 281 -9.91 1.37 -5.06
C GLU A 281 -10.37 1.37 -3.59
N ASP A 282 -11.63 1.05 -3.33
CA ASP A 282 -12.18 0.88 -1.99
C ASP A 282 -11.50 -0.27 -1.23
N LEU A 283 -11.23 -1.40 -1.90
CA LEU A 283 -10.48 -2.51 -1.32
C LEU A 283 -9.04 -2.10 -0.98
N THR A 284 -8.38 -1.37 -1.86
CA THR A 284 -7.00 -0.89 -1.66
C THR A 284 -6.96 0.08 -0.48
N LEU A 285 -7.94 0.98 -0.38
CA LEU A 285 -8.09 1.86 0.78
C LEU A 285 -8.30 1.05 2.06
N PHE A 286 -9.23 0.11 2.07
CA PHE A 286 -9.49 -0.77 3.20
C PHE A 286 -8.25 -1.54 3.64
N ASP A 287 -7.63 -2.27 2.72
CA ASP A 287 -6.48 -3.14 2.97
C ASP A 287 -5.30 -2.32 3.52
N SER A 288 -5.04 -1.13 2.95
CA SER A 288 -3.96 -0.26 3.44
C SER A 288 -4.19 0.24 4.88
N LEU A 289 -5.46 0.44 5.28
CA LEU A 289 -5.82 0.88 6.62
C LEU A 289 -6.05 -0.29 7.60
N PHE A 290 -6.24 -1.51 7.09
CA PHE A 290 -6.55 -2.69 7.88
C PHE A 290 -5.45 -3.00 8.88
N SER A 291 -4.18 -2.77 8.53
CA SER A 291 -3.04 -2.92 9.43
C SER A 291 -3.18 -2.09 10.71
N PHE A 292 -3.66 -0.85 10.62
CA PHE A 292 -3.92 -0.02 11.80
C PHE A 292 -5.12 -0.48 12.62
N ALA A 293 -6.16 -1.01 11.96
CA ALA A 293 -7.33 -1.54 12.65
C ALA A 293 -7.00 -2.84 13.40
N ASN A 294 -6.19 -3.71 12.78
CA ASN A 294 -5.63 -4.90 13.40
C ASN A 294 -4.74 -4.51 14.60
N LEU A 295 -3.90 -3.49 14.45
CA LEU A 295 -3.10 -2.93 15.54
C LEU A 295 -3.97 -2.50 16.73
N LYS A 296 -5.05 -1.73 16.49
CA LYS A 296 -5.98 -1.31 17.56
C LYS A 296 -6.66 -2.50 18.25
N TRP A 297 -7.05 -3.52 17.49
CA TRP A 297 -7.68 -4.72 18.02
C TRP A 297 -6.73 -5.56 18.87
N MET A 298 -5.47 -5.66 18.45
CA MET A 298 -4.42 -6.35 19.18
C MET A 298 -4.03 -5.64 20.48
N PHE A 299 -3.96 -4.30 20.43
CA PHE A 299 -3.58 -3.44 21.56
C PHE A 299 -4.71 -2.46 21.90
N PRO A 300 -5.74 -2.91 22.66
CA PRO A 300 -6.87 -2.07 23.04
C PRO A 300 -6.49 -0.78 23.77
N ASP A 301 -5.35 -0.78 24.47
CA ASP A 301 -4.87 0.37 25.25
C ASP A 301 -4.33 1.52 24.39
N TYR A 302 -4.06 1.29 23.11
CA TYR A 302 -3.54 2.34 22.22
C TYR A 302 -4.65 3.36 21.95
N CYS A 303 -4.43 4.64 22.22
CA CYS A 303 -5.44 5.66 21.94
C CYS A 303 -5.48 6.02 20.45
N PHE A 304 -6.65 6.45 19.97
CA PHE A 304 -6.69 7.22 18.73
C PHE A 304 -6.33 8.67 19.06
N PRO A 305 -5.38 9.28 18.34
CA PRO A 305 -4.91 10.62 18.65
C PRO A 305 -6.00 11.66 18.37
N GLU A 306 -5.95 12.77 19.11
CA GLU A 306 -6.75 13.95 18.83
C GLU A 306 -6.02 14.84 17.82
N ILE A 307 -6.61 14.98 16.63
CA ILE A 307 -6.07 15.86 15.58
C ILE A 307 -6.62 17.27 15.79
N LEU A 308 -5.75 18.15 16.28
CA LEU A 308 -6.08 19.52 16.65
C LEU A 308 -6.55 20.33 15.43
N SER A 309 -7.34 21.38 15.68
CA SER A 309 -7.80 22.29 14.63
C SER A 309 -6.65 23.19 14.15
N GLU A 310 -6.72 23.67 12.91
CA GLU A 310 -5.69 24.56 12.34
C GLU A 310 -5.57 25.90 13.09
N ASN A 311 -6.65 26.33 13.76
CA ASN A 311 -6.66 27.54 14.58
C ASN A 311 -6.23 27.29 16.03
N SER A 312 -5.91 26.04 16.39
CA SER A 312 -5.47 25.72 17.73
C SER A 312 -4.04 26.21 17.95
N LYS A 313 -3.82 26.96 19.03
CA LYS A 313 -2.45 27.27 19.50
C LYS A 313 -1.82 26.10 20.26
N GLU A 314 -2.58 25.03 20.43
CA GLU A 314 -2.09 23.80 21.04
C GLU A 314 -1.14 23.08 20.08
N GLY A 315 0.08 22.80 20.54
CA GLY A 315 1.05 22.02 19.78
C GLY A 315 0.88 20.53 20.05
N ILE A 316 1.90 19.88 20.60
CA ILE A 316 1.92 18.43 20.79
C ILE A 316 1.90 18.08 22.28
N SER A 317 1.13 17.05 22.65
CA SER A 317 1.08 16.53 24.01
C SER A 317 0.74 15.05 24.07
N GLY A 318 1.11 14.37 25.16
CA GLY A 318 0.68 13.00 25.36
C GLY A 318 0.93 12.45 26.76
N LYS A 319 0.22 11.37 27.08
CA LYS A 319 0.32 10.66 28.36
C LYS A 319 0.62 9.19 28.12
N GLY A 320 1.57 8.66 28.88
CA GLY A 320 1.94 7.26 28.84
C GLY A 320 2.45 6.79 27.48
N LEU A 321 3.20 7.62 26.74
CA LEU A 321 3.81 7.27 25.47
C LEU A 321 4.88 6.19 25.65
N PHE A 322 4.92 5.19 24.78
CA PHE A 322 5.99 4.19 24.74
C PHE A 322 6.29 3.77 23.31
N HIS A 323 7.49 3.26 23.06
CA HIS A 323 7.86 2.79 21.74
C HIS A 323 7.21 1.42 21.45
N PRO A 324 6.50 1.22 20.32
CA PRO A 324 5.73 0.01 20.06
C PRO A 324 6.60 -1.23 19.81
N LEU A 325 7.85 -1.03 19.37
CA LEU A 325 8.81 -2.13 19.13
C LEU A 325 9.57 -2.57 20.41
N ILE A 326 9.38 -1.89 21.54
CA ILE A 326 10.00 -2.31 22.81
C ILE A 326 9.06 -3.31 23.49
N PRO A 327 9.54 -4.49 23.90
CA PRO A 327 8.74 -5.49 24.60
C PRO A 327 8.04 -4.93 25.85
N SER A 328 6.86 -5.47 26.17
CA SER A 328 6.05 -5.03 27.31
C SER A 328 6.81 -5.07 28.64
N ASP A 329 7.72 -6.02 28.79
CA ASP A 329 8.37 -6.32 30.06
C ASP A 329 9.55 -5.39 30.34
N SER A 330 10.06 -4.70 29.31
CA SER A 330 11.19 -3.77 29.40
C SER A 330 10.81 -2.32 29.04
N ARG A 331 9.59 -2.07 28.56
CA ARG A 331 9.15 -0.73 28.18
C ARG A 331 8.81 0.12 29.40
N VAL A 332 9.19 1.39 29.33
CA VAL A 332 8.77 2.44 30.28
C VAL A 332 7.96 3.48 29.52
N SER A 333 6.78 3.80 30.03
CA SER A 333 5.90 4.83 29.48
C SER A 333 6.30 6.21 30.01
N ASN A 334 6.38 7.20 29.11
CA ASN A 334 6.78 8.56 29.44
C ASN A 334 5.67 9.56 29.05
N PRO A 335 5.46 10.64 29.83
CA PRO A 335 4.62 11.74 29.40
C PRO A 335 5.34 12.59 28.35
N LEU A 336 4.57 13.29 27.52
CA LEU A 336 5.01 14.45 26.77
C LEU A 336 4.15 15.60 27.25
N ASP A 337 4.72 16.42 28.13
CA ASP A 337 4.06 17.62 28.60
C ASP A 337 3.73 18.53 27.42
N PHE A 338 2.72 19.37 27.62
CA PHE A 338 2.20 20.23 26.58
C PHE A 338 3.29 21.16 26.02
N ILE A 339 3.53 21.04 24.71
CA ILE A 339 4.43 21.91 23.96
C ILE A 339 3.57 22.82 23.09
N GLU A 340 3.58 24.11 23.37
CA GLU A 340 2.95 25.14 22.53
C GLU A 340 3.53 25.15 21.11
N GLU A 341 2.75 25.64 20.15
CA GLU A 341 3.28 25.86 18.81
C GLU A 341 4.50 26.81 18.86
N GLN A 342 5.46 26.59 17.96
CA GLN A 342 6.67 27.42 17.86
C GLN A 342 7.55 27.36 19.12
N ASN A 343 7.67 26.21 19.77
CA ASN A 343 8.54 26.05 20.94
C ASN A 343 9.76 25.16 20.64
N VAL A 344 10.84 25.35 21.42
CA VAL A 344 12.06 24.54 21.34
C VAL A 344 12.28 23.88 22.69
N VAL A 345 12.24 22.54 22.71
CA VAL A 345 12.45 21.74 23.92
C VAL A 345 13.84 21.12 23.89
N LEU A 346 14.63 21.36 24.94
CA LEU A 346 15.93 20.73 25.14
C LEU A 346 15.80 19.54 26.10
N ILE A 347 16.13 18.35 25.63
CA ILE A 347 16.14 17.13 26.43
C ILE A 347 17.59 16.85 26.85
N THR A 348 17.85 16.84 28.16
CA THR A 348 19.17 16.55 28.74
C THR A 348 19.12 15.28 29.59
N GLY A 349 20.29 14.71 29.87
CA GLY A 349 20.43 13.47 30.64
C GLY A 349 21.66 12.68 30.24
N SER A 350 22.02 11.64 31.00
CA SER A 350 23.16 10.79 30.73
C SER A 350 23.02 10.03 29.41
N ASN A 351 24.14 9.61 28.83
CA ASN A 351 24.10 8.64 27.74
C ASN A 351 23.48 7.34 28.28
N MET A 352 22.67 6.68 27.45
CA MET A 352 21.85 5.50 27.82
C MET A 352 20.59 5.77 28.68
N SER A 353 20.26 7.02 29.02
CA SER A 353 19.01 7.33 29.74
C SER A 353 17.73 7.22 28.89
N GLY A 354 17.83 6.78 27.63
CA GLY A 354 16.69 6.59 26.73
C GLY A 354 16.27 7.82 25.91
N LYS A 355 17.07 8.90 25.85
CA LYS A 355 16.74 10.14 25.10
C LYS A 355 16.38 9.90 23.63
N THR A 356 17.24 9.19 22.89
CA THR A 356 17.00 8.80 21.49
C THR A 356 15.70 8.00 21.36
N THR A 357 15.49 7.04 22.25
CA THR A 357 14.29 6.19 22.26
C THR A 357 13.03 7.01 22.49
N TYR A 358 13.08 8.00 23.38
CA TYR A 358 11.99 8.92 23.64
C TYR A 358 11.68 9.80 22.42
N LEU A 359 12.70 10.37 21.77
CA LEU A 359 12.53 11.11 20.51
C LEU A 359 11.91 10.24 19.40
N ARG A 360 12.39 9.00 19.23
CA ARG A 360 11.82 8.03 18.28
C ARG A 360 10.38 7.68 18.62
N THR A 361 10.04 7.57 19.90
CA THR A 361 8.67 7.30 20.36
C THR A 361 7.72 8.40 19.92
N ILE A 362 8.10 9.68 20.11
CA ILE A 362 7.31 10.82 19.65
C ILE A 362 7.18 10.79 18.12
N GLY A 363 8.29 10.60 17.40
CA GLY A 363 8.28 10.54 15.94
C GLY A 363 7.37 9.43 15.38
N VAL A 364 7.48 8.21 15.92
CA VAL A 364 6.62 7.08 15.52
C VAL A 364 5.15 7.33 15.86
N ALA A 365 4.84 7.87 17.05
CA ALA A 365 3.48 8.22 17.42
C ALA A 365 2.89 9.29 16.48
N SER A 366 3.68 10.30 16.09
CA SER A 366 3.28 11.31 15.12
C SER A 366 3.06 10.72 13.73
N ILE A 367 3.90 9.81 13.25
CA ILE A 367 3.70 9.12 11.95
C ILE A 367 2.41 8.30 11.96
N LEU A 368 2.21 7.47 12.99
CA LEU A 368 0.99 6.67 13.13
C LEU A 368 -0.25 7.57 13.18
N SER A 369 -0.15 8.74 13.82
CA SER A 369 -1.24 9.72 13.85
C SER A 369 -1.56 10.28 12.47
N MET A 370 -0.55 10.70 11.70
CA MET A 370 -0.76 11.22 10.34
C MET A 370 -1.28 10.14 9.39
N ALA A 371 -0.90 8.88 9.60
CA ALA A 371 -1.45 7.74 8.86
C ALA A 371 -2.93 7.44 9.22
N GLY A 372 -3.47 8.02 10.30
CA GLY A 372 -4.82 7.77 10.82
C GLY A 372 -4.92 6.53 11.70
N GLY A 373 -3.80 6.00 12.18
CA GLY A 373 -3.73 4.84 13.06
C GLY A 373 -3.85 5.17 14.55
N PRO A 374 -4.00 4.14 15.40
CA PRO A 374 -3.89 4.29 16.84
C PRO A 374 -2.42 4.47 17.24
N VAL A 375 -2.17 5.13 18.37
CA VAL A 375 -0.83 5.41 18.90
C VAL A 375 -0.57 4.69 20.22
N PRO A 376 0.68 4.29 20.50
CA PRO A 376 1.09 3.65 21.75
C PRO A 376 1.16 4.64 22.92
N ALA A 377 0.00 5.16 23.30
CA ALA A 377 -0.19 6.12 24.39
C ALA A 377 -1.60 5.96 24.98
N SER A 378 -1.81 6.47 26.20
CA SER A 378 -3.15 6.54 26.79
C SER A 378 -3.93 7.77 26.31
N LYS A 379 -3.22 8.87 26.03
CA LYS A 379 -3.73 10.08 25.35
C LYS A 379 -2.62 10.69 24.49
N PHE A 380 -2.98 11.23 23.34
CA PHE A 380 -2.05 11.95 22.47
C PHE A 380 -2.83 12.98 21.63
N SER A 381 -2.31 14.20 21.53
CA SER A 381 -2.86 15.26 20.70
C SER A 381 -1.76 15.97 19.94
N LEU A 382 -2.06 16.34 18.70
CA LEU A 382 -1.15 17.05 17.81
C LEU A 382 -1.89 17.70 16.64
N PRO A 383 -1.37 18.80 16.07
CA PRO A 383 -1.84 19.29 14.79
C PRO A 383 -1.36 18.37 13.67
N VAL A 384 -1.89 18.59 12.47
CA VAL A 384 -1.32 18.02 11.26
C VAL A 384 0.04 18.66 11.03
N LEU A 385 1.09 17.84 10.92
CA LEU A 385 2.46 18.33 10.86
C LEU A 385 3.34 17.52 9.91
N LYS A 386 4.36 18.18 9.36
CA LYS A 386 5.46 17.52 8.63
C LYS A 386 6.56 17.17 9.64
N ILE A 387 7.08 15.94 9.59
CA ILE A 387 8.09 15.45 10.53
C ILE A 387 9.46 15.49 9.86
N HIS A 388 10.44 16.06 10.56
CA HIS A 388 11.84 16.11 10.17
C HIS A 388 12.69 15.52 11.27
N THR A 389 13.71 14.75 10.90
CA THR A 389 14.65 14.17 11.85
C THR A 389 16.10 14.50 11.49
N SER A 390 16.99 14.46 12.46
CA SER A 390 18.44 14.28 12.29
C SER A 390 18.93 13.52 13.50
N MET A 391 18.99 12.18 13.41
CA MET A 391 19.32 11.31 14.55
C MET A 391 20.43 10.30 14.29
N ARG A 392 20.56 9.80 13.05
CA ARG A 392 21.59 8.84 12.70
C ARG A 392 22.74 9.48 11.96
N ASN A 393 23.92 9.06 12.38
CA ASN A 393 25.14 9.20 11.61
C ASN A 393 25.35 7.89 10.85
N GLU A 394 25.40 7.91 9.53
CA GLU A 394 25.79 6.72 8.78
C GLU A 394 27.31 6.54 8.86
N ASP A 395 27.73 5.34 9.29
CA ASP A 395 29.12 4.89 9.27
C ASP A 395 29.51 4.57 7.82
N ASN A 396 30.18 5.50 7.15
CA ASN A 396 31.14 5.14 6.11
C ASN A 396 32.54 5.37 6.68
N LEU A 397 33.34 4.32 6.70
CA LEU A 397 34.71 4.29 7.25
C LEU A 397 35.69 5.17 6.47
N GLU A 398 35.28 5.72 5.34
CA GLU A 398 36.02 6.67 4.53
C GLU A 398 35.28 8.02 4.60
N GLU A 399 35.99 9.10 4.99
CA GLU A 399 35.56 10.52 4.92
C GLU A 399 34.75 11.12 6.10
N GLY A 400 35.39 11.38 7.25
CA GLY A 400 34.79 12.19 8.33
C GLY A 400 34.33 13.62 7.92
N ILE A 401 34.84 14.17 6.81
CA ILE A 401 34.47 15.51 6.29
C ILE A 401 33.14 15.48 5.53
N SER A 402 32.88 14.45 4.72
CA SER A 402 31.64 14.36 3.94
C SER A 402 30.44 14.09 4.84
N PHE A 403 30.63 13.34 5.94
CA PHE A 403 29.61 13.12 6.96
C PHE A 403 29.15 14.42 7.64
N PHE A 404 30.10 15.21 8.16
CA PHE A 404 29.78 16.49 8.79
C PHE A 404 29.08 17.44 7.82
N TYR A 405 29.55 17.51 6.57
CA TYR A 405 28.93 18.33 5.54
C TYR A 405 27.51 17.86 5.18
N ALA A 406 27.27 16.55 5.09
CA ALA A 406 25.95 15.98 4.85
C ALA A 406 24.96 16.31 6.00
N GLU A 407 25.41 16.20 7.26
CA GLU A 407 24.63 16.58 8.44
C GLU A 407 24.26 18.08 8.40
N VAL A 408 25.23 18.96 8.13
CA VAL A 408 25.01 20.41 8.00
C VAL A 408 24.04 20.73 6.86
N ARG A 409 24.20 20.06 5.71
CA ARG A 409 23.31 20.23 4.56
C ARG A 409 21.88 19.82 4.91
N ARG A 410 21.70 18.67 5.56
CA ARG A 410 20.38 18.19 6.03
C ARG A 410 19.74 19.18 6.99
N LEU A 411 20.49 19.67 7.98
CA LEU A 411 20.00 20.68 8.92
C LEU A 411 19.60 21.99 8.22
N SER A 412 20.39 22.43 7.23
CA SER A 412 20.08 23.60 6.40
C SER A 412 18.79 23.41 5.60
N GLU A 413 18.58 22.23 5.01
CA GLU A 413 17.36 21.87 4.30
C GLU A 413 16.14 21.85 5.23
N ILE A 414 16.27 21.30 6.44
CA ILE A 414 15.21 21.35 7.47
C ILE A 414 14.87 22.80 7.81
N VAL A 415 15.88 23.64 8.10
CA VAL A 415 15.68 25.06 8.43
C VAL A 415 15.00 25.83 7.30
N LYS A 416 15.27 25.48 6.04
CA LYS A 416 14.55 26.06 4.88
C LYS A 416 13.09 25.60 4.84
N LYS A 417 12.82 24.30 5.03
CA LYS A 417 11.47 23.74 4.98
C LYS A 417 10.57 24.32 6.08
N ILE A 418 11.06 24.49 7.30
CA ILE A 418 10.25 25.00 8.43
C ILE A 418 9.91 26.49 8.34
N ARG A 419 10.47 27.24 7.38
CA ARG A 419 10.08 28.63 7.13
C ARG A 419 8.74 28.75 6.41
N ASP A 420 8.22 27.65 5.88
CA ASP A 420 6.89 27.58 5.28
C ASP A 420 5.83 27.84 6.38
N LYS A 421 5.20 29.02 6.32
CA LYS A 421 4.19 29.43 7.31
C LYS A 421 2.87 28.67 7.19
N ASN A 422 2.67 27.96 6.08
CA ASN A 422 1.40 27.29 5.79
C ASN A 422 1.35 25.85 6.33
N SER A 423 2.40 25.37 7.01
CA SER A 423 2.40 24.04 7.61
C SER A 423 3.11 24.00 8.96
N SER A 424 2.53 23.28 9.92
CA SER A 424 3.22 22.98 11.18
C SER A 424 4.30 21.91 10.97
N HIS A 425 5.39 22.01 11.73
CA HIS A 425 6.55 21.13 11.60
C HIS A 425 6.99 20.58 12.95
N LEU A 426 7.25 19.27 13.01
CA LEU A 426 7.92 18.63 14.14
C LEU A 426 9.36 18.33 13.73
N VAL A 427 10.33 18.91 14.44
CA VAL A 427 11.76 18.67 14.20
C VAL A 427 12.34 17.91 15.37
N LEU A 428 12.87 16.72 15.12
CA LEU A 428 13.48 15.85 16.11
C LEU A 428 14.98 15.72 15.84
N LEU A 429 15.79 16.37 16.67
CA LEU A 429 17.25 16.39 16.55
C LEU A 429 17.85 15.59 17.70
N ASP A 430 18.74 14.66 17.39
CA ASP A 430 19.45 13.87 18.40
C ASP A 430 20.96 13.99 18.22
N GLU A 431 21.62 14.59 19.22
CA GLU A 431 23.07 14.76 19.31
C GLU A 431 23.75 15.15 17.96
N ILE A 432 23.26 16.23 17.35
CA ILE A 432 23.71 16.73 16.03
C ILE A 432 25.21 17.11 16.01
N LEU A 433 25.81 17.06 14.81
CA LEU A 433 27.16 17.56 14.52
C LEU A 433 28.29 16.87 15.32
N LYS A 434 28.17 15.55 15.56
CA LYS A 434 29.20 14.74 16.24
C LYS A 434 30.56 14.68 15.54
N GLY A 435 30.62 14.92 14.23
CA GLY A 435 31.83 14.77 13.40
C GLY A 435 32.86 15.90 13.47
N THR A 436 32.73 16.86 14.38
CA THR A 436 33.68 17.99 14.54
C THR A 436 34.16 18.16 16.00
N ASN A 437 35.12 19.05 16.22
CA ASN A 437 35.61 19.40 17.55
C ASN A 437 34.49 19.99 18.43
N THR A 438 34.62 19.80 19.74
CA THR A 438 33.59 20.20 20.73
C THR A 438 33.24 21.69 20.66
N ARG A 439 34.20 22.56 20.32
CA ARG A 439 34.01 24.01 20.27
C ARG A 439 33.18 24.43 19.06
N GLU A 440 33.52 23.92 17.87
CA GLU A 440 32.79 24.13 16.62
C GLU A 440 31.39 23.56 16.71
N ARG A 441 31.24 22.34 17.24
CA ARG A 441 29.93 21.76 17.52
C ARG A 441 29.07 22.66 18.40
N SER A 442 29.63 23.17 19.51
CA SER A 442 28.87 24.07 20.38
C SER A 442 28.45 25.37 19.69
N LEU A 443 29.33 25.96 18.87
CA LEU A 443 29.03 27.21 18.14
C LEU A 443 27.97 26.98 17.07
N ALA A 444 28.09 25.90 16.30
CA ALA A 444 27.14 25.54 15.26
C ALA A 444 25.76 25.21 15.85
N CYS A 445 25.68 24.40 16.92
CA CYS A 445 24.42 24.12 17.61
C CYS A 445 23.76 25.40 18.14
N LYS A 446 24.54 26.33 18.73
CA LYS A 446 24.00 27.63 19.17
C LYS A 446 23.49 28.46 18.01
N GLY A 447 24.19 28.46 16.87
CA GLY A 447 23.75 29.13 15.64
C GLY A 447 22.42 28.58 15.14
N ILE A 448 22.30 27.26 15.04
CA ILE A 448 21.07 26.59 14.59
C ILE A 448 19.92 26.88 15.56
N LEU A 449 20.12 26.72 16.87
CA LEU A 449 19.09 27.03 17.86
C LEU A 449 18.66 28.50 17.80
N LYS A 450 19.59 29.42 17.54
CA LYS A 450 19.28 30.85 17.36
C LYS A 450 18.43 31.08 16.11
N GLU A 451 18.75 30.42 15.00
CA GLU A 451 17.93 30.51 13.78
C GLU A 451 16.56 29.86 13.95
N LEU A 452 16.46 28.70 14.59
CA LEU A 452 15.18 28.07 14.95
C LEU A 452 14.35 29.01 15.83
N LYS A 453 14.97 29.62 16.84
CA LYS A 453 14.30 30.59 17.71
C LYS A 453 13.88 31.86 16.98
N LYS A 454 14.69 32.38 16.04
CA LYS A 454 14.30 33.53 15.21
C LYS A 454 13.11 33.20 14.30
N ILE A 455 13.10 32.01 13.72
CA ILE A 455 12.01 31.53 12.88
C ILE A 455 10.74 31.50 13.72
N VAL A 456 10.76 30.83 14.87
CA VAL A 456 9.72 30.87 15.90
C VAL A 456 9.27 32.31 16.21
N GLN A 457 10.19 33.22 16.52
CA GLN A 457 9.85 34.61 16.86
C GLN A 457 9.28 35.42 15.69
N SER A 458 9.60 35.07 14.44
CA SER A 458 9.05 35.73 13.25
C SER A 458 7.61 35.34 12.93
N PHE A 459 7.06 34.40 13.70
CA PHE A 459 5.68 33.94 13.62
C PHE A 459 4.78 34.49 14.74
N LEU A 460 5.38 35.07 15.80
CA LEU A 460 4.71 35.84 16.85
C LEU A 460 4.61 37.32 16.42
#